data_AF-G7PAG9-F1
#
_entry.id   AF-G7PAG9-F1
#
_cell.length_a   1.000
_cell.length_b   1.000
_cell.length_c   1.000
_cell.angle_alpha   90.00
_cell.angle_beta   90.00
_cell.angle_gamma   90.00
#
_symmetry.space_group_name_H-M   'P 1'
#
loop_
_entity.id
_entity.type
_entity.pdbx_description
1 polymer ?
#
loop_
_entity_poly.entity_id
_entity_poly.type
_entity_poly.pdbx_seq_one_letter_code
_entity_poly.pdbx_strand_id
1 'polypeptide(L)'
;HPVNECAPYQLSAAGLPIAPCGAIANSLFNDSFSLWHQRLPGGLYVEVPLDRSGIAWWTDYHVKFRNPPLVAFQGTAPPPNWRRPVYELSPDPNNTGFINQDFVVWMRTAALPTFRKLYARIRQGNYSAGLPRGAYRVNITYNYPVRAFGGHKLLIFSSISWMGGKNPFLGIAYLVVGSLCILTGFVMLIVYIRYQDQDDDDEE
;
A
#
# COMPACT_ATOMS: atom_id res chain seq x y z
N HIS A 1 -9.74 -28.98 4.67
CA HIS A 1 -10.97 -28.51 5.33
C HIS A 1 -10.87 -27.00 5.56
N PRO A 2 -11.94 -26.23 5.34
CA PRO A 2 -11.92 -24.78 5.56
C PRO A 2 -11.74 -24.46 7.05
N VAL A 3 -10.90 -23.47 7.35
CA VAL A 3 -10.59 -23.06 8.73
C VAL A 3 -11.71 -22.18 9.31
N ASN A 4 -12.02 -22.35 10.60
CA ASN A 4 -13.06 -21.57 11.28
C ASN A 4 -12.73 -20.07 11.39
N GLU A 5 -11.45 -19.70 11.32
CA GLU A 5 -11.01 -18.29 11.31
C GLU A 5 -11.47 -17.54 10.06
N CYS A 6 -11.82 -18.26 8.98
CA CYS A 6 -12.39 -17.68 7.77
C CYS A 6 -13.90 -17.38 7.88
N ALA A 7 -14.55 -17.66 9.01
CA ALA A 7 -15.95 -17.38 9.21
C ALA A 7 -16.27 -15.88 8.98
N PRO A 8 -17.42 -15.54 8.37
CA PRO A 8 -18.44 -16.45 7.83
C PRO A 8 -18.14 -16.95 6.40
N TYR A 9 -17.05 -16.51 5.77
CA TYR A 9 -16.74 -16.73 4.35
C TYR A 9 -15.89 -17.98 4.11
N GLN A 10 -16.24 -19.08 4.77
CA GLN A 10 -15.54 -20.36 4.68
C GLN A 10 -16.22 -21.34 3.71
N LEU A 11 -17.54 -21.23 3.58
CA LEU A 11 -18.40 -22.02 2.71
C LEU A 11 -19.31 -21.10 1.90
N SER A 12 -19.63 -21.49 0.68
CA SER A 12 -20.64 -20.82 -0.14
C SER A 12 -22.05 -21.20 0.32
N ALA A 13 -23.06 -20.52 -0.22
CA ALA A 13 -24.47 -20.87 0.02
C ALA A 13 -24.81 -22.32 -0.39
N ALA A 14 -24.05 -22.89 -1.34
CA ALA A 14 -24.21 -24.27 -1.79
C ALA A 14 -23.39 -25.29 -0.95
N GLY A 15 -22.73 -24.86 0.13
CA GLY A 15 -21.90 -25.72 0.98
C GLY A 15 -20.52 -26.04 0.40
N LEU A 16 -20.09 -25.40 -0.69
CA LEU A 16 -18.76 -25.59 -1.27
C LEU A 16 -17.71 -24.74 -0.53
N PRO A 17 -16.49 -25.24 -0.31
CA PRO A 17 -15.40 -24.43 0.25
C PRO A 17 -15.08 -23.24 -0.65
N ILE A 18 -14.95 -22.06 -0.03
CA ILE A 18 -14.61 -20.83 -0.75
C ILE A 18 -13.09 -20.73 -0.91
N ALA A 19 -12.63 -20.44 -2.12
CA ALA A 19 -11.23 -20.19 -2.43
C ALA A 19 -11.08 -18.85 -3.19
N PRO A 20 -10.47 -17.81 -2.60
CA PRO A 20 -9.94 -17.69 -1.22
C PRO A 20 -11.00 -17.44 -0.14
N CYS A 21 -10.90 -18.09 1.02
CA CYS A 21 -11.83 -17.85 2.13
C CYS A 21 -11.53 -16.55 2.91
N GLY A 22 -12.52 -16.08 3.67
CA GLY A 22 -12.37 -14.99 4.64
C GLY A 22 -12.80 -13.60 4.15
N ALA A 23 -13.08 -12.72 5.11
CA ALA A 23 -13.63 -11.38 4.85
C ALA A 23 -12.67 -10.48 4.07
N ILE A 24 -11.37 -10.57 4.35
CA ILE A 24 -10.31 -9.78 3.69
C ILE A 24 -10.32 -10.06 2.19
N ALA A 25 -10.34 -11.34 1.81
CA ALA A 25 -10.34 -11.74 0.42
C ALA A 25 -11.68 -11.42 -0.26
N ASN A 26 -12.80 -11.66 0.41
CA ASN A 26 -14.12 -11.33 -0.12
C ASN A 26 -14.28 -9.83 -0.41
N SER A 27 -13.67 -8.95 0.38
CA SER A 27 -13.71 -7.49 0.17
C SER A 27 -12.61 -6.98 -0.77
N LEU A 28 -12.16 -7.78 -1.75
CA LEU A 28 -11.11 -7.37 -2.69
C LEU A 28 -11.50 -6.10 -3.45
N PHE A 29 -10.59 -5.12 -3.45
CA PHE A 29 -10.75 -3.88 -4.21
C PHE A 29 -10.76 -4.15 -5.73
N ASN A 30 -11.77 -3.62 -6.44
CA ASN A 30 -12.02 -3.96 -7.84
C ASN A 30 -12.34 -2.76 -8.75
N ASP A 31 -12.06 -1.52 -8.33
CA ASP A 31 -12.03 -0.41 -9.28
C ASP A 31 -10.81 -0.57 -10.20
N SER A 32 -10.91 -0.05 -11.42
CA SER A 32 -9.78 0.05 -12.34
C SER A 32 -9.50 1.51 -12.70
N PHE A 33 -8.22 1.81 -12.88
CA PHE A 33 -7.73 3.15 -13.21
C PHE A 33 -6.94 3.11 -14.52
N SER A 34 -7.21 4.07 -15.41
CA SER A 34 -6.30 4.42 -16.51
C SER A 34 -5.94 5.89 -16.46
N LEU A 35 -4.67 6.18 -16.74
CA LEU A 35 -4.11 7.53 -16.67
C LEU A 35 -3.77 7.99 -18.08
N TRP A 36 -4.14 9.23 -18.39
CA TRP A 36 -3.95 9.82 -19.69
C TRP A 36 -3.25 11.18 -19.54
N HIS A 37 -2.29 11.46 -20.41
CA HIS A 37 -1.48 12.67 -20.39
C HIS A 37 -1.60 13.44 -21.70
N GLN A 38 -1.88 14.73 -21.61
CA GLN A 38 -1.86 15.65 -22.73
C GLN A 38 -0.45 16.26 -22.84
N ARG A 39 0.34 15.81 -23.83
CA ARG A 39 1.75 16.21 -23.98
C ARG A 39 1.95 17.64 -24.49
N LEU A 40 0.99 18.15 -25.25
CA LEU A 40 0.99 19.50 -25.84
C LEU A 40 -0.36 20.18 -25.51
N PRO A 41 -0.38 21.48 -25.18
CA PRO A 41 -1.63 22.20 -24.97
C PRO A 41 -2.58 22.06 -26.17
N GLY A 42 -3.80 21.58 -25.95
CA GLY A 42 -4.78 21.32 -27.01
C GLY A 42 -4.54 20.04 -27.83
N GLY A 43 -3.49 19.27 -27.53
CA GLY A 43 -3.18 18.00 -28.19
C GLY A 43 -4.00 16.81 -27.67
N LEU A 44 -3.81 15.65 -28.30
CA LEU A 44 -4.45 14.39 -27.92
C LEU A 44 -3.94 13.88 -26.56
N TYR A 45 -4.84 13.28 -25.78
CA TYR A 45 -4.49 12.51 -24.60
C TYR A 45 -3.89 11.17 -25.00
N VAL A 46 -2.69 10.88 -24.48
CA VAL A 46 -2.02 9.60 -24.67
C VAL A 46 -2.01 8.86 -23.35
N GLU A 47 -2.30 7.56 -23.38
CA GLU A 47 -2.26 6.71 -22.20
C GLU A 47 -0.84 6.69 -21.58
N VAL A 48 -0.81 6.81 -20.26
CA VAL A 48 0.39 6.64 -19.44
C VAL A 48 0.45 5.16 -19.04
N PRO A 49 1.50 4.42 -19.43
CA PRO A 49 1.61 3.01 -19.08
C PRO A 49 1.72 2.85 -17.56
N LEU A 50 0.74 2.17 -16.98
CA LEU A 50 0.71 1.82 -15.57
C LEU A 50 1.30 0.42 -15.39
N ASP A 51 2.47 0.34 -14.76
CA ASP A 51 3.13 -0.93 -14.49
C ASP A 51 2.50 -1.59 -13.26
N ARG A 52 1.84 -2.73 -13.50
CA ARG A 52 1.18 -3.56 -12.49
C ARG A 52 2.10 -4.66 -11.96
N SER A 53 3.34 -4.73 -12.45
CA SER A 53 4.34 -5.68 -11.99
C SER A 53 5.19 -5.11 -10.85
N GLY A 54 5.69 -6.02 -10.01
CA GLY A 54 6.56 -5.70 -8.88
C GLY A 54 5.93 -4.80 -7.80
N ILE A 55 4.60 -4.69 -7.72
CA ILE A 55 3.89 -3.90 -6.70
C ILE A 55 3.82 -4.64 -5.35
N ALA A 56 3.81 -5.97 -5.37
CA ALA A 56 3.87 -6.78 -4.17
C ALA A 56 5.31 -6.89 -3.63
N TRP A 57 5.45 -7.20 -2.35
CA TRP A 57 6.75 -7.50 -1.75
C TRP A 57 7.29 -8.80 -2.32
N TRP A 58 8.60 -8.85 -2.53
CA TRP A 58 9.26 -10.01 -3.13
C TRP A 58 8.98 -11.31 -2.37
N THR A 59 9.02 -11.27 -1.04
CA THR A 59 8.76 -12.44 -0.17
C THR A 59 7.31 -12.88 -0.23
N ASP A 60 6.34 -11.97 -0.35
CA ASP A 60 4.96 -12.37 -0.51
C ASP A 60 4.74 -13.08 -1.84
N TYR A 61 5.30 -12.50 -2.91
CA TYR A 61 5.10 -13.00 -4.26
C TYR A 61 5.83 -14.32 -4.54
N HIS A 62 7.07 -14.48 -4.06
CA HIS A 62 7.89 -15.67 -4.37
C HIS A 62 7.85 -16.77 -3.30
N VAL A 63 7.51 -16.42 -2.05
CA VAL A 63 7.61 -17.37 -0.92
C VAL A 63 6.24 -17.66 -0.33
N LYS A 64 5.51 -16.62 0.10
CA LYS A 64 4.28 -16.78 0.90
C LYS A 64 3.07 -17.24 0.09
N PHE A 65 2.83 -16.61 -1.06
CA PHE A 65 1.69 -16.93 -1.91
C PHE A 65 2.12 -17.86 -3.04
N ARG A 66 1.34 -18.91 -3.28
CA ARG A 66 1.57 -19.88 -4.36
C ARG A 66 0.25 -20.36 -4.94
N ASN A 67 0.24 -20.62 -6.23
CA ASN A 67 -0.88 -21.27 -6.88
C ASN A 67 -0.79 -22.79 -6.66
N PRO A 68 -1.88 -23.45 -6.23
CA PRO A 68 -1.97 -24.88 -6.37
C PRO A 68 -2.19 -25.24 -7.86
N PRO A 69 -2.05 -26.52 -8.24
CA PRO A 69 -2.50 -27.00 -9.54
C PRO A 69 -3.97 -26.65 -9.77
N LEU A 70 -4.37 -26.34 -11.01
CA LEU A 70 -5.73 -25.88 -11.32
C LEU A 70 -6.83 -26.85 -10.87
N VAL A 71 -6.54 -28.16 -10.85
CA VAL A 71 -7.45 -29.19 -10.35
C VAL A 71 -7.84 -29.00 -8.89
N ALA A 72 -7.01 -28.31 -8.09
CA ALA A 72 -7.30 -28.03 -6.69
C ALA A 72 -8.47 -27.04 -6.51
N PHE A 73 -8.85 -26.30 -7.56
CA PHE A 73 -10.03 -25.43 -7.54
C PHE A 73 -11.33 -26.18 -7.90
N GLN A 74 -11.26 -27.43 -8.37
CA GLN A 74 -12.46 -28.23 -8.62
C GLN A 74 -13.21 -28.47 -7.31
N GLY A 75 -14.51 -28.22 -7.30
CA GLY A 75 -15.34 -28.32 -6.10
C GLY A 75 -15.17 -27.14 -5.12
N THR A 76 -14.49 -26.06 -5.52
CA THR A 76 -14.44 -24.80 -4.76
C THR A 76 -15.37 -23.76 -5.39
N ALA A 77 -15.73 -22.74 -4.60
CA ALA A 77 -16.51 -21.60 -5.06
C ALA A 77 -15.71 -20.29 -4.90
N PRO A 78 -15.93 -19.28 -5.76
CA PRO A 78 -15.38 -17.95 -5.54
C PRO A 78 -16.04 -17.28 -4.34
N PRO A 79 -15.40 -16.24 -3.75
CA PRO A 79 -16.04 -15.43 -2.73
C PRO A 79 -17.31 -14.73 -3.26
N PRO A 80 -18.32 -14.49 -2.41
CA PRO A 80 -19.61 -13.94 -2.84
C PRO A 80 -19.55 -12.62 -3.61
N ASN A 81 -18.60 -11.73 -3.28
CA ASN A 81 -18.46 -10.43 -3.94
C ASN A 81 -17.58 -10.45 -5.19
N TRP A 82 -17.08 -11.62 -5.60
CA TRP A 82 -16.20 -11.75 -6.75
C TRP A 82 -17.00 -12.05 -8.01
N ARG A 83 -16.73 -11.29 -9.09
CA ARG A 83 -17.36 -11.54 -10.40
C ARG A 83 -16.70 -12.71 -11.16
N ARG A 84 -15.45 -13.01 -10.84
CA ARG A 84 -14.61 -14.02 -11.49
C ARG A 84 -13.85 -14.80 -10.42
N PRO A 85 -13.56 -16.08 -10.64
CA PRO A 85 -12.76 -16.87 -9.72
C PRO A 85 -11.30 -16.43 -9.71
N VAL A 86 -10.56 -16.89 -8.70
CA VAL A 86 -9.19 -16.43 -8.44
C VAL A 86 -8.19 -16.73 -9.56
N TYR A 87 -8.38 -17.83 -10.28
CA TYR A 87 -7.54 -18.23 -11.42
C TYR A 87 -7.82 -17.41 -12.70
N GLU A 88 -8.81 -16.51 -12.69
CA GLU A 88 -9.18 -15.62 -13.81
C GLU A 88 -8.99 -14.12 -13.48
N LEU A 89 -8.21 -13.80 -12.46
CA LEU A 89 -7.97 -12.41 -12.04
C LEU A 89 -7.20 -11.58 -13.07
N SER A 90 -6.37 -12.22 -13.89
CA SER A 90 -5.56 -11.56 -14.92
C SER A 90 -5.41 -12.46 -16.15
N PRO A 91 -5.32 -11.89 -17.37
CA PRO A 91 -4.96 -12.65 -18.56
C PRO A 91 -3.49 -13.09 -18.57
N ASP A 92 -2.62 -12.46 -17.77
CA ASP A 92 -1.21 -12.83 -17.66
C ASP A 92 -1.06 -14.10 -16.80
N PRO A 93 -0.54 -15.22 -17.37
CA PRO A 93 -0.33 -16.47 -16.63
C PRO A 93 0.61 -16.31 -15.43
N ASN A 94 1.55 -15.37 -15.49
CA ASN A 94 2.49 -15.12 -14.41
C ASN A 94 1.90 -14.23 -13.29
N ASN A 95 0.73 -13.63 -13.51
CA ASN A 95 0.10 -12.70 -12.58
C ASN A 95 -1.39 -13.03 -12.34
N THR A 96 -1.72 -14.31 -12.24
CA THR A 96 -3.10 -14.80 -11.96
C THR A 96 -3.12 -15.78 -10.78
N GLY A 97 -4.30 -16.07 -10.22
CA GLY A 97 -4.43 -16.91 -9.03
C GLY A 97 -4.06 -16.18 -7.74
N PHE A 98 -3.59 -16.93 -6.74
CA PHE A 98 -3.15 -16.38 -5.45
C PHE A 98 -1.86 -15.58 -5.53
N ILE A 99 -1.10 -15.69 -6.62
CA ILE A 99 0.10 -14.87 -6.87
C ILE A 99 -0.22 -13.54 -7.56
N ASN A 100 -1.48 -13.29 -7.94
CA ASN A 100 -1.88 -12.02 -8.54
C ASN A 100 -1.45 -10.85 -7.62
N GLN A 101 -0.66 -9.91 -8.14
CA GLN A 101 -0.01 -8.93 -7.28
C GLN A 101 -1.01 -7.98 -6.61
N ASP A 102 -2.13 -7.67 -7.26
CA ASP A 102 -3.17 -6.84 -6.66
C ASP A 102 -3.85 -7.54 -5.50
N PHE A 103 -4.15 -8.82 -5.68
CA PHE A 103 -4.65 -9.68 -4.62
C PHE A 103 -3.66 -9.75 -3.45
N VAL A 104 -2.37 -10.00 -3.72
CA VAL A 104 -1.33 -10.07 -2.69
C VAL A 104 -1.18 -8.74 -1.92
N VAL A 105 -1.18 -7.61 -2.63
CA VAL A 105 -1.14 -6.27 -2.02
C VAL A 105 -2.37 -6.04 -1.13
N TRP A 106 -3.55 -6.47 -1.58
CA TRP A 106 -4.78 -6.37 -0.82
C TRP A 106 -4.73 -7.20 0.47
N MET A 107 -4.29 -8.46 0.36
CA MET A 107 -4.22 -9.41 1.47
C MET A 107 -3.27 -8.99 2.60
N ARG A 108 -2.30 -8.10 2.35
CA ARG A 108 -1.52 -7.46 3.44
C ARG A 108 -2.40 -6.46 4.18
N THR A 109 -2.94 -6.84 5.34
CA THR A 109 -3.77 -5.96 6.17
C THR A 109 -3.03 -4.69 6.57
N ALA A 110 -3.74 -3.56 6.58
CA ALA A 110 -3.20 -2.30 7.07
C ALA A 110 -3.44 -2.19 8.58
N ALA A 111 -2.52 -1.54 9.29
CA ALA A 111 -2.63 -1.35 10.74
C ALA A 111 -3.64 -0.27 11.15
N LEU A 112 -4.04 0.60 10.22
CA LEU A 112 -4.90 1.75 10.47
C LEU A 112 -6.11 1.73 9.52
N PRO A 113 -7.27 2.30 9.92
CA PRO A 113 -8.49 2.33 9.11
C PRO A 113 -8.34 3.20 7.86
N THR A 114 -7.55 4.27 7.93
CA THR A 114 -7.12 5.07 6.78
C THR A 114 -5.81 4.52 6.25
N PHE A 115 -5.87 3.84 5.10
CA PHE A 115 -4.70 3.22 4.50
C PHE A 115 -4.63 3.51 3.00
N ARG A 116 -3.43 3.30 2.45
CA ARG A 116 -3.17 3.32 1.01
C ARG A 116 -2.55 2.00 0.61
N LYS A 117 -2.88 1.52 -0.59
CA LYS A 117 -2.26 0.36 -1.20
C LYS A 117 -1.70 0.73 -2.57
N LEU A 118 -0.55 0.16 -2.91
CA LEU A 118 0.10 0.45 -4.18
C LEU A 118 -0.70 -0.21 -5.32
N TYR A 119 -1.22 0.60 -6.24
CA TYR A 119 -1.94 0.10 -7.41
C TYR A 119 -0.99 -0.12 -8.59
N ALA A 120 -0.18 0.87 -8.94
CA ALA A 120 0.74 0.76 -10.08
C ALA A 120 1.97 1.62 -9.88
N ARG A 121 3.02 1.32 -10.64
CA ARG A 121 4.23 2.12 -10.75
C ARG A 121 4.28 2.78 -12.12
N ILE A 122 4.85 3.97 -12.17
CA ILE A 122 5.04 4.72 -13.42
C ILE A 122 6.54 4.89 -13.58
N ARG A 123 7.15 4.06 -14.42
CA ARG A 123 8.61 4.01 -14.64
C ARG A 123 9.01 3.83 -16.10
N GLN A 124 8.04 3.60 -16.99
CA GLN A 124 8.30 3.19 -18.36
C GLN A 124 8.29 4.38 -19.33
N GLY A 125 9.11 4.28 -20.37
CA GLY A 125 9.17 5.24 -21.47
C GLY A 125 9.46 6.67 -21.00
N ASN A 126 8.66 7.62 -21.48
CA ASN A 126 8.82 9.05 -21.21
C ASN A 126 8.52 9.46 -19.75
N TYR A 127 8.18 8.50 -18.88
CA TYR A 127 7.81 8.75 -17.49
C TYR A 127 8.82 8.16 -16.49
N SER A 128 10.00 7.74 -16.95
CA SER A 128 11.06 7.17 -16.10
C SER A 128 11.56 8.12 -15.02
N ALA A 129 11.61 9.42 -15.32
CA ALA A 129 11.97 10.49 -14.39
C ALA A 129 10.78 11.04 -13.58
N GLY A 130 9.57 10.50 -13.78
CA GLY A 130 8.33 10.95 -13.16
C GLY A 130 7.33 11.50 -14.17
N LEU A 131 6.22 12.04 -13.66
CA LEU A 131 5.16 12.64 -14.46
C LEU A 131 5.55 14.07 -14.86
N PRO A 132 5.69 14.40 -16.16
CA PRO A 132 5.93 15.76 -16.61
C PRO A 132 4.83 16.73 -16.19
N ARG A 133 5.13 18.03 -16.21
CA ARG A 133 4.09 19.05 -16.00
C ARG A 133 3.13 19.03 -17.19
N GLY A 134 1.83 18.92 -16.93
CA GLY A 134 0.82 18.90 -17.98
C GLY A 134 -0.58 18.62 -17.44
N ALA A 135 -1.54 18.56 -18.35
CA ALA A 135 -2.90 18.15 -18.03
C ALA A 135 -3.02 16.62 -18.05
N TYR A 136 -3.58 16.09 -16.98
CA TYR A 136 -3.83 14.65 -16.84
C TYR A 136 -5.32 14.38 -16.73
N ARG A 137 -5.73 13.23 -17.24
CA ARG A 137 -7.08 12.69 -17.07
C ARG A 137 -6.98 11.30 -16.48
N VAL A 138 -7.75 11.06 -15.44
CA VAL A 138 -7.89 9.72 -14.85
C VAL A 138 -9.28 9.22 -15.20
N ASN A 139 -9.35 8.07 -15.86
CA ASN A 139 -10.59 7.35 -16.06
C ASN A 139 -10.69 6.27 -14.98
N ILE A 140 -11.85 6.20 -14.32
CA ILE A 140 -12.11 5.29 -13.20
C ILE A 140 -13.30 4.42 -13.56
N THR A 141 -13.10 3.10 -13.57
CA THR A 141 -14.21 2.15 -13.59
C THR A 141 -14.62 1.87 -12.15
N TYR A 142 -15.77 2.39 -11.74
CA TYR A 142 -16.19 2.43 -10.33
C TYR A 142 -17.00 1.18 -9.96
N ASN A 143 -16.35 0.15 -9.42
CA ASN A 143 -16.97 -1.14 -9.06
C ASN A 143 -17.03 -1.40 -7.55
N TYR A 144 -16.30 -0.61 -6.73
CA TYR A 144 -16.17 -0.84 -5.29
C TYR A 144 -17.02 0.16 -4.48
N PRO A 145 -18.25 -0.19 -4.05
CA PRO A 145 -19.11 0.73 -3.32
C PRO A 145 -18.62 0.95 -1.89
N VAL A 146 -18.47 2.21 -1.49
CA VAL A 146 -18.04 2.59 -0.13
C VAL A 146 -19.09 3.38 0.66
N ARG A 147 -20.14 3.87 -0.01
CA ARG A 147 -21.16 4.73 0.59
C ARG A 147 -21.92 4.04 1.73
N ALA A 148 -22.20 2.75 1.60
CA ALA A 148 -22.98 1.99 2.58
C ALA A 148 -22.36 1.96 3.98
N PHE A 149 -21.04 2.12 4.07
CA PHE A 149 -20.29 2.14 5.34
C PHE A 149 -19.59 3.49 5.59
N GLY A 150 -20.01 4.56 4.90
CA GLY A 150 -19.43 5.90 5.07
C GLY A 150 -17.97 6.03 4.66
N GLY A 151 -17.47 5.13 3.80
CA GLY A 151 -16.08 5.13 3.37
C GLY A 151 -15.80 6.17 2.28
N HIS A 152 -14.54 6.60 2.18
CA HIS A 152 -14.04 7.47 1.12
C HIS A 152 -12.92 6.78 0.35
N LYS A 153 -12.82 7.06 -0.95
CA LYS A 153 -11.75 6.57 -1.83
C LYS A 153 -10.97 7.75 -2.39
N LEU A 154 -9.64 7.66 -2.34
CA LEU A 154 -8.72 8.64 -2.90
C LEU A 154 -7.72 7.95 -3.80
N LEU A 155 -7.44 8.56 -4.95
CA LEU A 155 -6.31 8.18 -5.80
C LEU A 155 -5.15 9.14 -5.51
N ILE A 156 -3.99 8.59 -5.16
CA ILE A 156 -2.83 9.37 -4.74
C ILE A 156 -1.67 9.09 -5.69
N PHE A 157 -1.12 10.15 -6.27
CA PHE A 157 0.15 10.11 -7.00
C PHE A 157 1.27 10.60 -6.06
N SER A 158 2.32 9.80 -5.91
CA SER A 158 3.45 10.14 -5.05
C SER A 158 4.73 9.60 -5.63
N SER A 159 5.80 10.39 -5.57
CA SER A 159 7.17 9.88 -5.62
C SER A 159 7.57 9.36 -4.24
N ILE A 160 8.59 8.50 -4.20
CA ILE A 160 9.21 8.01 -2.97
C ILE A 160 10.67 8.48 -2.95
N SER A 161 11.17 8.82 -1.78
CA SER A 161 12.60 8.95 -1.51
C SER A 161 13.12 7.67 -0.85
N TRP A 162 14.41 7.66 -0.50
CA TRP A 162 15.01 6.56 0.25
C TRP A 162 14.35 6.33 1.62
N MET A 163 13.74 7.37 2.22
CA MET A 163 12.98 7.28 3.48
C MET A 163 11.48 7.00 3.27
N GLY A 164 11.08 6.62 2.05
CA GLY A 164 9.69 6.36 1.70
C GLY A 164 8.94 7.59 1.19
N GLY A 165 7.64 7.66 1.50
CA GLY A 165 6.79 8.77 1.05
C GLY A 165 6.90 10.02 1.93
N LYS A 166 6.19 11.09 1.53
CA LYS A 166 6.11 12.34 2.31
C LYS A 166 5.60 12.10 3.74
N ASN A 167 6.49 12.20 4.73
CA ASN A 167 6.15 12.17 6.15
C ASN A 167 7.15 13.02 6.96
N PRO A 168 6.79 14.25 7.39
CA PRO A 168 7.70 15.12 8.14
C PRO A 168 7.86 14.72 9.60
N PHE A 169 7.04 13.80 10.13
CA PHE A 169 7.01 13.46 11.56
C PHE A 169 8.39 13.09 12.10
N LEU A 170 9.10 12.20 11.40
CA LEU A 170 10.41 11.73 11.86
C LEU A 170 11.42 12.89 11.93
N GLY A 171 11.44 13.77 10.93
CA GLY A 171 12.32 14.95 10.92
C GLY A 171 11.99 15.92 12.06
N ILE A 172 10.70 16.18 12.30
CA ILE A 172 10.26 17.03 13.41
C ILE A 172 10.64 16.40 14.75
N ALA A 173 10.44 15.09 14.92
CA ALA A 173 10.80 14.38 16.15
C ALA A 173 12.30 14.49 16.45
N TYR A 174 13.16 14.29 15.45
CA TYR A 174 14.61 14.47 15.61
C TYR A 174 15.00 15.90 15.98
N LEU A 175 14.37 16.92 15.37
CA LEU A 175 14.64 18.31 15.70
C LEU A 175 14.23 18.67 17.13
N VAL A 176 13.07 18.18 17.59
CA VAL A 176 12.56 18.43 18.95
C VAL A 176 13.41 17.72 20.00
N VAL A 177 13.74 16.45 19.80
CA VAL A 177 14.57 15.70 20.76
C VAL A 177 16.00 16.26 20.76
N GLY A 178 16.55 16.58 19.59
CA GLY A 178 17.88 17.19 19.47
C GLY A 178 17.98 18.55 20.16
N SER A 179 16.97 19.42 20.01
CA SER A 179 16.96 20.71 20.69
C SER A 179 16.82 20.58 22.20
N LEU A 180 16.01 19.63 22.68
CA LEU A 180 15.90 19.31 24.10
C LEU A 180 17.25 18.86 24.68
N CYS A 181 17.95 17.95 23.99
CA CYS A 181 19.27 17.46 24.42
C CYS A 181 20.31 18.59 24.51
N ILE A 182 20.33 19.49 23.52
CA ILE A 182 21.23 20.66 23.52
C ILE A 182 20.92 21.58 24.70
N LEU A 183 19.64 21.90 24.93
CA LEU A 183 19.23 22.72 26.07
C LEU A 183 19.64 22.10 27.40
N THR A 184 19.38 20.80 27.59
CA THR A 184 19.81 20.09 28.81
C THR A 184 21.33 20.06 28.96
N GLY A 185 22.07 19.93 27.87
CA GLY A 185 23.53 20.00 27.87
C GLY A 185 24.06 21.37 28.30
N PHE A 186 23.47 22.45 27.79
CA PHE A 186 23.81 23.81 28.23
C PHE A 186 23.50 24.05 29.71
N VAL A 187 22.34 23.59 30.19
CA VAL A 187 21.99 23.70 31.62
C VAL A 187 23.00 22.95 32.48
N MET A 188 23.35 21.72 32.12
CA MET A 188 24.36 20.95 32.84
C MET A 188 25.75 21.61 32.81
N LEU A 189 26.15 22.20 31.68
CA LEU A 189 27.39 22.94 31.56
C LEU A 189 27.42 24.17 32.48
N ILE A 190 26.31 24.93 32.55
CA ILE A 190 26.19 26.08 33.46
C ILE A 190 26.30 25.62 34.92
N VAL A 191 25.60 24.53 35.29
CA VAL A 191 25.67 23.97 36.64
C VAL A 191 27.09 23.52 36.99
N TYR A 192 27.79 22.85 36.06
CA TYR A 192 29.16 22.40 36.26
C TYR A 192 30.12 23.56 36.52
N ILE A 193 30.07 24.61 35.69
CA ILE A 193 30.92 25.81 35.87
C ILE A 193 30.62 26.47 37.23
N ARG A 194 29.34 26.61 37.60
CA ARG A 194 28.97 27.21 38.89
C ARG A 194 29.42 26.40 40.11
N TYR A 195 29.43 25.08 40.02
CA TYR A 195 29.93 24.23 41.10
C TYR A 195 31.45 24.25 41.20
N GLN A 196 32.15 24.29 40.05
CA GLN A 196 33.61 24.40 40.03
C GLN A 196 34.08 25.74 40.64
N ASP A 197 33.43 26.85 40.30
CA ASP A 197 33.74 28.16 40.91
C ASP A 197 33.54 28.15 42.44
N GLN A 198 32.57 27.39 42.98
CA GLN A 198 32.37 27.27 44.44
C GLN A 198 33.45 26.45 45.13
N ASP A 199 33.90 25.35 44.52
CA ASP A 199 34.98 24.53 45.08
C ASP A 199 36.30 25.33 45.12
N ASP A 200 36.58 26.16 44.12
CA ASP A 200 37.75 27.03 44.08
C ASP A 200 37.70 28.14 45.17
N ASP A 201 36.53 28.70 45.47
CA ASP A 201 36.33 29.71 46.53
C ASP A 201 36.41 29.11 47.96
N ASP A 202 36.09 27.82 48.13
CA ASP A 202 36.14 27.12 49.44
C ASP A 202 37.57 26.61 49.78
N GLU A 203 38.51 26.58 48.82
CA GLU A 203 39.92 26.18 49.00
C GLU A 203 40.89 27.35 49.29
N GLU A 204 40.47 28.62 49.17
CA GLU A 204 41.24 29.85 49.50
C GLU A 204 41.06 30.35 50.95
#